data_AF-A0A928SEQ6-F1
#
_entry.id   AF-A0A928SEQ6-F1
#
_cell.length_a   1.000
_cell.length_b   1.000
_cell.length_c   1.000
_cell.angle_alpha   90.00
_cell.angle_beta   90.00
_cell.angle_gamma   90.00
#
_symmetry.space_group_name_H-M   'P 1'
#
loop_
_entity.id
_entity.type
_entity.pdbx_description
1 polymer ?
#
loop_
_entity_poly.entity_id
_entity_poly.type
_entity_poly.pdbx_seq_one_letter_code
_entity_poly.pdbx_strand_id
1 'polypeptide(L)'
;MFSKKAALWVFLAGLAFALAAFVCSYLFLKDAVGDWRGMLVAAPLTAFFCGLVCWGVFIVRGQKAGFWRGAWVGVLVALLSHPLAWYGSILYFYLAGVPRTLNLFEGILASLFYGLVSLIFVGWLTLPAGAVVGSLLAYAQTRWG
;
A
#
# COMPACT_ATOMS: atom_id res chain seq x y z
N MET A 1 -17.80 -16.22 6.70
CA MET A 1 -18.19 -15.59 5.43
C MET A 1 -18.52 -14.11 5.71
N PHE A 2 -17.98 -13.14 4.96
CA PHE A 2 -18.29 -11.72 5.20
C PHE A 2 -19.72 -11.39 4.75
N SER A 3 -20.40 -10.48 5.45
CA SER A 3 -21.62 -9.89 4.91
C SER A 3 -21.31 -9.08 3.65
N LYS A 4 -22.28 -8.89 2.75
CA LYS A 4 -22.08 -8.07 1.53
C LYS A 4 -21.57 -6.66 1.86
N LYS A 5 -22.11 -6.05 2.93
CA LYS A 5 -21.71 -4.74 3.42
C LYS A 5 -20.27 -4.74 3.94
N ALA A 6 -19.88 -5.76 4.69
CA ALA A 6 -18.50 -5.94 5.15
C ALA A 6 -17.52 -6.11 3.98
N ALA A 7 -17.86 -6.92 2.99
CA ALA A 7 -17.04 -7.11 1.79
C ALA A 7 -16.87 -5.81 0.99
N LEU A 8 -17.93 -5.01 0.87
CA LEU A 8 -17.86 -3.68 0.24
C LEU A 8 -16.86 -2.76 0.96
N TRP A 9 -16.90 -2.68 2.28
CA TRP A 9 -15.97 -1.84 3.04
C TRP A 9 -14.51 -2.28 2.91
N VAL A 10 -14.25 -3.59 2.86
CA VAL A 10 -12.91 -4.11 2.59
C VAL A 10 -12.43 -3.65 1.21
N PHE A 11 -13.29 -3.78 0.18
CA PHE A 11 -12.96 -3.35 -1.18
C PHE A 11 -12.71 -1.84 -1.27
N LEU A 12 -13.58 -1.02 -0.67
CA LEU A 12 -13.43 0.43 -0.62
C LEU A 12 -12.15 0.86 0.09
N ALA A 13 -11.78 0.17 1.18
CA ALA A 13 -10.52 0.43 1.86
C ALA A 13 -9.32 0.13 0.95
N GLY A 14 -9.31 -1.02 0.28
CA GLY A 14 -8.30 -1.34 -0.72
C GLY A 14 -8.17 -0.26 -1.79
N LEU A 15 -9.30 0.17 -2.37
CA LEU A 15 -9.31 1.20 -3.41
C LEU A 15 -8.78 2.54 -2.92
N ALA A 16 -9.17 2.98 -1.72
CA ALA A 16 -8.71 4.23 -1.14
C ALA A 16 -7.20 4.24 -0.86
N PHE A 17 -6.63 3.14 -0.34
CA PHE A 17 -5.19 3.02 -0.16
C PHE A 17 -4.45 2.96 -1.51
N ALA A 18 -5.00 2.29 -2.51
CA ALA A 18 -4.44 2.26 -3.87
C ALA A 18 -4.36 3.67 -4.48
N LEU A 19 -5.45 4.45 -4.37
CA LEU A 19 -5.49 5.82 -4.87
C LEU A 19 -4.49 6.72 -4.14
N ALA A 20 -4.40 6.61 -2.80
CA ALA A 20 -3.43 7.38 -2.03
C ALA A 20 -1.99 7.03 -2.43
N ALA A 21 -1.67 5.74 -2.58
CA ALA A 21 -0.36 5.29 -3.02
C ALA A 21 -0.05 5.75 -4.46
N PHE A 22 -1.02 5.73 -5.37
CA PHE A 22 -0.84 6.27 -6.72
C PHE A 22 -0.53 7.77 -6.70
N VAL A 23 -1.30 8.56 -5.94
CA VAL A 23 -1.05 10.00 -5.83
C VAL A 23 0.34 10.27 -5.22
N CYS A 24 0.69 9.63 -4.11
CA CYS A 24 1.99 9.80 -3.49
C CYS A 24 3.14 9.41 -4.43
N SER A 25 3.06 8.23 -5.06
CA SER A 25 4.11 7.77 -5.98
C SER A 25 4.22 8.66 -7.22
N TYR A 26 3.09 9.07 -7.81
CA TYR A 26 3.09 9.99 -8.94
C TYR A 26 3.75 11.33 -8.60
N LEU A 27 3.39 11.93 -7.46
CA LEU A 27 3.96 13.21 -7.03
C LEU A 27 5.48 13.14 -6.80
N PHE A 28 5.99 12.02 -6.29
CA PHE A 28 7.43 11.83 -6.08
C PHE A 28 8.20 11.47 -7.35
N LEU A 29 7.59 10.71 -8.26
CA LEU A 29 8.30 10.10 -9.38
C LEU A 29 8.16 10.86 -10.70
N LYS A 30 7.18 11.76 -10.82
CA LYS A 30 6.93 12.52 -12.07
C LYS A 30 8.15 13.28 -12.60
N ASP A 31 9.00 13.77 -11.70
CA ASP A 31 10.19 14.57 -12.01
C ASP A 31 11.50 13.82 -11.69
N ALA A 32 11.39 12.52 -11.32
CA ALA A 32 12.54 11.72 -10.93
C ALA A 32 13.30 11.19 -12.15
N VAL A 33 14.63 11.20 -12.08
CA VAL A 33 15.49 10.62 -13.12
C VAL A 33 15.36 9.09 -13.10
N GLY A 34 15.13 8.47 -14.26
CA GLY A 34 15.05 7.01 -14.43
C GLY A 34 13.68 6.49 -14.85
N ASP A 35 13.60 5.19 -15.17
CA ASP A 35 12.33 4.53 -15.48
C ASP A 35 11.66 4.00 -14.20
N TRP A 36 10.56 4.67 -13.83
CA TRP A 36 9.78 4.41 -12.64
C TRP A 36 8.42 3.76 -12.90
N ARG A 37 8.14 3.33 -14.14
CA ARG A 37 6.84 2.74 -14.52
C ARG A 37 6.46 1.54 -13.67
N GLY A 38 7.43 0.65 -13.38
CA GLY A 38 7.22 -0.49 -12.49
C GLY A 38 6.76 -0.08 -11.10
N MET A 39 7.27 1.04 -10.56
CA MET A 39 6.86 1.55 -9.25
C MET A 39 5.48 2.20 -9.28
N LEU A 40 5.16 2.96 -10.34
CA LEU A 40 3.84 3.58 -10.52
C LEU A 40 2.70 2.54 -10.64
N VAL A 41 3.01 1.33 -11.09
CA VAL A 41 2.07 0.20 -11.12
C VAL A 41 2.10 -0.60 -9.82
N ALA A 42 3.29 -0.93 -9.31
CA ALA A 42 3.43 -1.80 -8.14
C ALA A 42 2.91 -1.16 -6.85
N ALA A 43 3.21 0.12 -6.62
CA ALA A 43 2.79 0.82 -5.39
C ALA A 43 1.27 0.84 -5.15
N PRO A 44 0.41 1.25 -6.11
CA PRO A 44 -1.02 1.20 -5.90
C PRO A 44 -1.58 -0.23 -5.79
N LEU A 45 -1.02 -1.19 -6.52
CA LEU A 45 -1.46 -2.59 -6.43
C LEU A 45 -1.15 -3.20 -5.07
N THR A 46 0.05 -3.00 -4.54
CA THR A 46 0.42 -3.56 -3.23
C THR A 46 -0.36 -2.87 -2.11
N ALA A 47 -0.55 -1.54 -2.19
CA ALA A 47 -1.41 -0.81 -1.28
C ALA A 47 -2.87 -1.29 -1.32
N PHE A 48 -3.40 -1.62 -2.51
CA PHE A 48 -4.72 -2.23 -2.66
C PHE A 48 -4.82 -3.55 -1.88
N PHE A 49 -3.92 -4.50 -2.16
CA PHE A 49 -3.97 -5.84 -1.54
C PHE A 49 -3.66 -5.80 -0.04
N CYS A 50 -2.68 -5.01 0.40
CA CYS A 50 -2.43 -4.75 1.82
C CYS A 50 -3.66 -4.13 2.48
N GLY A 51 -4.30 -3.17 1.83
CA GLY A 51 -5.56 -2.57 2.27
C GLY A 51 -6.66 -3.61 2.46
N LEU A 52 -6.90 -4.47 1.47
CA LEU A 52 -7.90 -5.55 1.57
C LEU A 52 -7.63 -6.46 2.77
N VAL A 53 -6.40 -6.93 2.91
CA VAL A 53 -6.01 -7.89 3.96
C VAL A 53 -6.07 -7.23 5.34
N CYS A 54 -5.38 -6.10 5.52
CA CYS A 54 -5.31 -5.43 6.81
C CYS A 54 -6.68 -4.92 7.25
N TRP A 55 -7.49 -4.34 6.35
CA TRP A 55 -8.82 -3.87 6.71
C TRP A 55 -9.77 -5.04 7.04
N GLY A 56 -9.74 -6.10 6.22
CA GLY A 56 -10.53 -7.31 6.46
C GLY A 56 -10.22 -7.97 7.79
N VAL A 57 -8.93 -8.08 8.15
CA VAL A 57 -8.48 -8.72 9.39
C VAL A 57 -8.71 -7.81 10.59
N PHE A 58 -8.21 -6.57 10.56
CA PHE A 58 -8.14 -5.73 11.75
C PHE A 58 -9.39 -4.87 11.98
N ILE A 59 -10.13 -4.47 10.94
CA ILE A 59 -11.32 -3.63 11.12
C ILE A 59 -12.59 -4.48 11.09
N VAL A 60 -12.78 -5.24 10.01
CA VAL A 60 -14.03 -5.97 9.77
C VAL A 60 -14.14 -7.20 10.67
N ARG A 61 -13.18 -8.15 10.61
CA ARG A 61 -13.19 -9.31 11.53
C ARG A 61 -12.99 -8.90 12.97
N GLY A 62 -12.19 -7.86 13.20
CA GLY A 62 -11.98 -7.28 14.51
C GLY A 62 -13.19 -6.55 15.08
N GLN A 63 -14.24 -6.30 14.28
CA GLN A 63 -15.48 -5.57 14.63
C GLN A 63 -15.25 -4.23 15.36
N LYS A 64 -14.18 -3.51 14.99
CA LYS A 64 -13.84 -2.23 15.63
C LYS A 64 -13.44 -1.23 14.56
N ALA A 65 -14.42 -0.70 13.83
CA ALA A 65 -14.22 0.53 13.07
C ALA A 65 -14.14 1.68 14.08
N GLY A 66 -12.96 2.23 14.28
CA GLY A 66 -12.74 3.36 15.18
C GLY A 66 -11.60 4.20 14.64
N PHE A 67 -11.68 5.51 14.84
CA PHE A 67 -10.76 6.49 14.25
C PHE A 67 -9.28 6.09 14.43
N TRP A 68 -8.85 5.91 15.68
CA TRP A 68 -7.46 5.54 16.00
C TRP A 68 -7.05 4.16 15.49
N ARG A 69 -7.98 3.20 15.44
CA ARG A 69 -7.70 1.89 14.88
C ARG A 69 -7.54 1.96 13.36
N GLY A 70 -8.36 2.77 12.69
CA GLY A 70 -8.21 3.13 11.29
C GLY A 70 -6.86 3.75 11.00
N ALA A 71 -6.43 4.71 11.83
CA ALA A 71 -5.10 5.31 11.72
C ALA A 71 -3.98 4.27 11.77
N TRP A 72 -3.97 3.40 12.79
CA TRP A 72 -2.96 2.35 12.94
C TRP A 72 -2.96 1.35 11.79
N VAL A 73 -4.14 0.93 11.34
CA VAL A 73 -4.27 0.04 10.17
C VAL A 73 -3.76 0.72 8.91
N GLY A 74 -4.03 2.01 8.72
CA GLY A 74 -3.52 2.79 7.60
C GLY A 74 -1.99 2.93 7.60
N VAL A 75 -1.39 3.17 8.77
CA VAL A 75 0.09 3.15 8.94
C VAL A 75 0.65 1.77 8.59
N LEU A 76 0.01 0.70 9.06
CA LEU A 76 0.43 -0.67 8.77
C LEU A 76 0.35 -0.99 7.27
N VAL A 77 -0.73 -0.58 6.59
CA VAL A 77 -0.86 -0.74 5.13
C VAL A 77 0.26 -0.01 4.42
N ALA A 78 0.51 1.26 4.75
CA ALA A 78 1.59 2.03 4.15
C ALA A 78 2.95 1.34 4.39
N LEU A 79 3.24 0.93 5.63
CA LEU A 79 4.48 0.25 6.01
C LEU A 79 4.72 -1.04 5.22
N LEU A 80 3.73 -1.92 5.14
CA LEU A 80 3.84 -3.21 4.45
C LEU A 80 3.92 -3.05 2.92
N SER A 81 3.30 -2.00 2.38
CA SER A 81 3.28 -1.76 0.94
C SER A 81 4.65 -1.38 0.38
N HIS A 82 5.54 -0.79 1.18
CA HIS A 82 6.89 -0.39 0.74
C HIS A 82 7.73 -1.56 0.20
N PRO A 83 8.09 -2.57 1.02
CA PRO A 83 8.90 -3.69 0.52
C PRO A 83 8.18 -4.47 -0.59
N LEU A 84 6.85 -4.57 -0.53
CA LEU A 84 6.07 -5.23 -1.58
C LEU A 84 6.08 -4.45 -2.90
N ALA A 85 6.00 -3.13 -2.86
CA ALA A 85 6.04 -2.28 -4.05
C ALA A 85 7.41 -2.37 -4.74
N TRP A 86 8.49 -2.41 -3.97
CA TRP A 86 9.83 -2.66 -4.51
C TRP A 86 9.95 -4.04 -5.15
N TYR A 87 9.44 -5.07 -4.49
CA TYR A 87 9.43 -6.42 -5.08
C TYR A 87 8.61 -6.46 -6.37
N GLY A 88 7.41 -5.86 -6.37
CA GLY A 88 6.56 -5.76 -7.54
C GLY A 88 7.20 -4.98 -8.70
N SER A 89 7.95 -3.92 -8.40
CA SER A 89 8.71 -3.16 -9.40
C SER A 89 9.85 -3.99 -9.98
N ILE A 90 10.58 -4.73 -9.16
CA ILE A 90 11.62 -5.67 -9.63
C ILE A 90 11.00 -6.75 -10.54
N LEU A 91 9.88 -7.33 -10.11
CA LEU A 91 9.16 -8.34 -10.88
C LEU A 91 8.66 -7.78 -12.22
N TYR A 92 8.14 -6.55 -12.24
CA TYR A 92 7.72 -5.86 -13.47
C TYR A 92 8.85 -5.81 -14.50
N PHE A 93 10.04 -5.37 -14.09
CA PHE A 93 11.19 -5.28 -15.00
C PHE A 93 11.75 -6.65 -15.39
N TYR A 94 11.74 -7.63 -14.48
CA TYR A 94 12.13 -9.01 -14.77
C TYR A 94 11.23 -9.62 -15.87
N LEU A 95 9.91 -9.47 -15.73
CA LEU A 95 8.93 -9.95 -16.71
C LEU A 95 8.98 -9.19 -18.03
N ALA A 96 9.38 -7.92 -18.01
CA ALA A 96 9.59 -7.11 -19.22
C ALA A 96 10.89 -7.45 -19.97
N GLY A 97 11.69 -8.39 -19.46
CA GLY A 97 12.97 -8.79 -20.08
C GLY A 97 14.05 -7.72 -20.03
N VAL A 98 13.89 -6.71 -19.15
CA VAL A 98 14.91 -5.68 -18.97
C VAL A 98 16.09 -6.33 -18.25
N PRO A 99 17.31 -6.31 -18.84
CA PRO A 99 18.47 -6.93 -18.22
C PRO A 99 18.79 -6.21 -16.92
N ARG A 100 18.35 -6.79 -15.81
CA ARG A 100 18.67 -6.37 -14.44
C ARG A 100 19.39 -7.51 -13.75
N THR A 101 20.41 -7.14 -13.00
CA THR A 101 21.38 -8.01 -12.34
C THR A 101 20.83 -8.86 -11.19
N LEU A 102 19.52 -8.78 -10.91
CA LEU A 102 18.89 -9.49 -9.80
C LEU A 102 17.95 -10.59 -10.31
N ASN A 103 18.17 -11.81 -9.83
CA ASN A 103 17.18 -12.88 -9.98
C ASN A 103 16.01 -12.70 -8.99
N LEU A 104 14.98 -13.55 -9.09
CA LEU A 104 13.76 -13.44 -8.28
C LEU A 104 14.00 -13.55 -6.77
N PHE A 105 14.99 -14.34 -6.34
CA PHE A 105 15.32 -14.53 -4.94
C PHE A 105 16.12 -13.35 -4.39
N GLU A 106 17.12 -12.88 -5.16
CA GLU A 106 17.86 -11.65 -4.84
C GLU A 106 16.93 -10.45 -4.76
N GLY A 107 15.88 -10.43 -5.59
CA GLY A 107 14.82 -9.44 -5.56
C GLY A 107 14.11 -9.32 -4.21
N ILE A 108 13.98 -10.41 -3.43
CA ILE A 108 13.34 -10.39 -2.11
C ILE A 108 14.19 -9.60 -1.10
N LEU A 109 15.49 -9.88 -1.04
CA LEU A 109 16.40 -9.16 -0.14
C LEU A 109 16.55 -7.70 -0.57
N ALA A 110 16.69 -7.46 -1.87
CA ALA A 110 16.74 -6.12 -2.42
C ALA A 110 15.46 -5.32 -2.10
N SER A 111 14.28 -5.94 -2.20
CA SER A 111 13.03 -5.24 -1.91
C SER A 111 12.87 -4.89 -0.44
N LEU A 112 13.38 -5.71 0.48
CA LEU A 112 13.43 -5.36 1.91
C LEU A 112 14.37 -4.17 2.15
N PHE A 113 15.56 -4.19 1.57
CA PHE A 113 16.52 -3.11 1.70
C PHE A 113 15.98 -1.80 1.10
N TYR A 114 15.52 -1.82 -0.15
CA TYR A 114 14.94 -0.65 -0.80
C TYR A 114 13.64 -0.20 -0.12
N GLY A 115 12.85 -1.11 0.42
CA GLY A 115 11.67 -0.78 1.23
C GLY A 115 12.03 0.01 2.48
N LEU A 116 13.08 -0.39 3.21
CA LEU A 116 13.58 0.36 4.36
C LEU A 116 14.13 1.72 3.98
N VAL A 117 14.95 1.80 2.94
CA VAL A 117 15.49 3.06 2.41
C VAL A 117 14.34 3.99 2.00
N SER A 118 13.34 3.47 1.30
CA SER A 118 12.14 4.20 0.90
C SER A 118 11.36 4.73 2.11
N LEU A 119 11.21 3.94 3.17
CA LEU A 119 10.59 4.41 4.41
C LEU A 119 11.37 5.56 5.06
N ILE A 120 12.70 5.56 5.00
CA ILE A 120 13.51 6.68 5.51
C ILE A 120 13.25 7.95 4.68
N PHE A 121 13.25 7.84 3.35
CA PHE A 121 13.15 9.01 2.46
C PHE A 121 11.73 9.54 2.26
N VAL A 122 10.72 8.67 2.23
CA VAL A 122 9.33 9.05 1.92
C VAL A 122 8.31 8.51 2.93
N GLY A 123 8.74 7.76 3.95
CA GLY A 123 7.87 7.26 5.02
C GLY A 123 7.26 8.37 5.86
N TRP A 124 7.98 9.48 6.05
CA TRP A 124 7.47 10.66 6.76
C TRP A 124 6.24 11.28 6.09
N LEU A 125 6.02 11.06 4.78
CA LEU A 125 4.81 11.47 4.08
C LEU A 125 3.81 10.32 3.96
N THR A 126 4.27 9.15 3.53
CA THR A 126 3.40 8.02 3.20
C THR A 126 2.75 7.37 4.44
N LEU A 127 3.43 7.33 5.59
CA LEU A 127 2.85 6.80 6.82
C LEU A 127 1.74 7.72 7.38
N PRO A 128 1.91 9.06 7.49
CA PRO A 128 0.82 9.96 7.83
C PRO A 128 -0.33 9.94 6.82
N ALA A 129 -0.04 9.88 5.51
CA ALA A 129 -1.08 9.77 4.49
C ALA A 129 -1.92 8.49 4.69
N GLY A 130 -1.26 7.35 4.95
CA GLY A 130 -1.93 6.11 5.32
C GLY A 130 -2.79 6.27 6.58
N ALA A 131 -2.27 6.91 7.61
CA ALA A 131 -3.01 7.17 8.85
C ALA A 131 -4.28 8.01 8.62
N VAL A 132 -4.19 9.07 7.81
CA VAL A 132 -5.32 9.94 7.48
C VAL A 132 -6.37 9.16 6.69
N VAL A 133 -5.97 8.46 5.63
CA VAL A 133 -6.88 7.63 4.81
C VAL A 133 -7.58 6.59 5.67
N GLY A 134 -6.84 5.86 6.49
CA GLY A 134 -7.39 4.87 7.41
C GLY A 134 -8.35 5.46 8.44
N SER A 135 -8.03 6.63 8.99
CA SER A 135 -8.89 7.33 9.95
C SER A 135 -10.22 7.75 9.33
N LEU A 136 -10.18 8.35 8.14
CA LEU A 136 -11.35 8.82 7.41
C LEU A 136 -12.24 7.64 6.97
N LEU A 137 -11.63 6.55 6.48
CA LEU A 137 -12.36 5.33 6.13
C LEU A 137 -13.04 4.70 7.33
N ALA A 138 -12.34 4.61 8.47
CA ALA A 138 -12.92 4.05 9.68
C ALA A 138 -14.09 4.90 10.19
N TYR A 139 -13.98 6.23 10.12
CA TYR A 139 -15.06 7.15 10.44
C TYR A 139 -16.26 7.01 9.48
N ALA A 140 -16.01 6.92 8.18
CA ALA A 140 -17.06 6.69 7.18
C ALA A 140 -17.78 5.34 7.43
N GLN A 141 -17.02 4.29 7.76
CA GLN A 141 -17.56 2.98 8.08
C GLN A 141 -18.35 2.97 9.38
N THR A 142 -17.99 3.73 10.41
CA THR A 142 -18.84 3.81 11.62
C THR A 142 -20.12 4.59 11.36
N ARG A 143 -20.09 5.59 10.47
CA ARG A 143 -21.25 6.44 10.20
C ARG A 143 -22.26 5.81 9.24
N TRP A 144 -21.78 5.03 8.27
CA TRP A 144 -22.57 4.49 7.16
C TRP A 144 -22.48 2.95 7.01
N GLY A 145 -21.56 2.31 7.73
CA GLY A 145 -21.36 0.85 7.77
C GLY A 145 -22.33 0.12 8.66
#